data_AF-A0A7V9TZI4-F1
#
_entry.id   AF-A0A7V9TZI4-F1
#
_cell.length_a   1.000
_cell.length_b   1.000
_cell.length_c   1.000
_cell.angle_alpha   90.00
_cell.angle_beta   90.00
_cell.angle_gamma   90.00
#
_symmetry.space_group_name_H-M   'P 1'
#
loop_
_entity.id
_entity.type
_entity.pdbx_description
1 polymer ?
#
loop_
_entity_poly.entity_id
_entity_poly.type
_entity_poly.pdbx_seq_one_letter_code
_entity_poly.pdbx_strand_id
1 'polypeptide(L)'
;MSRVRYPVCQSLIISLAMLFLPLIVFVAAPEISGLAAAQNTNRSGTPSGQRRPLPKPPSGPRGFEKYAGSDTSARQIAGGATRETVNPRRPVAPLEGRGYEARPFLAWEIAPGSKSYHFALYDGDFDKDKAAPIVYQMDVTTTELLYPKDAPRLTPGKLYSWRVSTPTATGKEDGVVARFVILSGPEAAEVEQALATAGLSMAKTPTDRLDQARVFENYGVWYDALRIASELAENPNDKEALAYYEALLEKLEKPE
;
A
#
# COMPACT_ATOMS: atom_id res chain seq x y z
N MET A 1 -25.43 10.37 46.15
CA MET A 1 -24.22 9.61 46.54
C MET A 1 -24.61 8.14 46.65
N SER A 2 -24.47 7.36 45.58
CA SER A 2 -24.77 5.93 45.56
C SER A 2 -23.54 5.18 45.07
N ARG A 3 -22.96 4.36 45.95
CA ARG A 3 -21.79 3.53 45.67
C ARG A 3 -22.26 2.25 44.99
N VAL A 4 -21.87 2.03 43.74
CA VAL A 4 -22.02 0.75 43.05
C VAL A 4 -20.70 -0.02 43.19
N ARG A 5 -20.77 -1.22 43.75
CA ARG A 5 -19.65 -2.15 43.97
C ARG A 5 -19.48 -3.05 42.75
N TYR A 6 -18.23 -3.23 42.32
CA TYR A 6 -17.82 -4.21 41.30
C TYR A 6 -17.77 -5.62 41.87
N PRO A 7 -18.03 -6.67 41.05
CA PRO A 7 -17.43 -7.98 41.26
C PRO A 7 -16.20 -8.17 40.38
N VAL A 8 -15.10 -8.46 41.07
CA VAL A 8 -13.83 -8.99 40.57
C VAL A 8 -14.07 -10.41 40.06
N CYS A 9 -13.75 -10.70 38.79
CA CYS A 9 -13.73 -12.06 38.27
C CYS A 9 -12.27 -12.49 38.12
N GLN A 10 -11.86 -13.39 39.01
CA GLN A 10 -10.52 -13.93 39.17
C GLN A 10 -10.54 -15.38 38.66
N SER A 11 -9.94 -15.63 37.49
CA SER A 11 -9.75 -16.97 36.93
C SER A 11 -8.58 -16.90 35.94
N LEU A 12 -7.71 -17.88 35.76
CA LEU A 12 -7.24 -19.04 36.51
C LEU A 12 -5.95 -19.39 35.73
N ILE A 13 -4.85 -19.58 36.45
CA ILE A 13 -3.54 -19.92 35.89
C ILE A 13 -3.61 -21.35 35.34
N ILE A 14 -3.28 -21.57 34.07
CA ILE A 14 -2.84 -22.86 33.56
C ILE A 14 -1.48 -22.67 32.90
N SER A 15 -0.44 -22.94 33.68
CA SER A 15 0.89 -23.24 33.18
C SER A 15 0.86 -24.58 32.44
N LEU A 16 1.24 -24.60 31.17
CA LEU A 16 1.69 -25.84 30.53
C LEU A 16 3.00 -25.55 29.79
N ALA A 17 4.10 -25.89 30.45
CA ALA A 17 5.41 -26.00 29.85
C ALA A 17 5.43 -27.30 29.03
N MET A 18 5.65 -27.20 27.72
CA MET A 18 6.03 -28.33 26.87
C MET A 18 7.37 -27.97 26.20
N LEU A 19 8.42 -28.47 26.85
CA LEU A 19 9.76 -28.68 26.30
C LEU A 19 9.66 -29.60 25.07
N PHE A 20 10.15 -29.16 23.91
CA PHE A 20 10.78 -30.04 22.92
C PHE A 20 11.79 -29.23 22.09
N LEU A 21 13.07 -29.55 22.31
CA LEU A 21 14.27 -29.21 21.54
C LEU A 21 14.80 -30.52 20.92
N PRO A 22 15.76 -30.51 19.99
CA PRO A 22 15.70 -30.17 18.57
C PRO A 22 16.02 -31.40 17.68
N LEU A 23 15.83 -31.31 16.36
CA LEU A 23 16.55 -32.18 15.43
C LEU A 23 17.21 -31.35 14.33
N ILE A 24 18.52 -31.19 14.48
CA ILE A 24 19.44 -30.66 13.49
C ILE A 24 19.77 -31.80 12.53
N VAL A 25 19.51 -31.61 11.23
CA VAL A 25 20.15 -32.40 10.18
C VAL A 25 20.87 -31.44 9.25
N PHE A 26 22.18 -31.31 9.49
CA PHE A 26 23.12 -30.67 8.57
C PHE A 26 23.45 -31.70 7.47
N VAL A 27 22.98 -31.47 6.25
CA VAL A 27 23.50 -32.18 5.06
C VAL A 27 24.55 -31.29 4.41
N ALA A 28 25.81 -31.66 4.60
CA ALA A 28 26.93 -31.10 3.84
C ALA A 28 26.88 -31.65 2.41
N ALA A 29 26.93 -30.77 1.41
CA ALA A 29 27.17 -31.13 0.01
C ALA A 29 28.56 -30.61 -0.41
N PRO A 30 29.29 -31.36 -1.25
CA PRO A 30 30.70 -31.11 -1.54
C PRO A 30 30.94 -29.94 -2.50
N GLU A 31 32.03 -29.24 -2.24
CA GLU A 31 32.65 -28.25 -3.11
C GLU A 31 33.11 -28.89 -4.43
N ILE A 32 32.65 -28.35 -5.56
CA ILE A 32 33.26 -28.60 -6.87
C ILE A 32 34.20 -27.43 -7.14
N SER A 33 35.49 -27.67 -6.93
CA SER A 33 36.57 -26.83 -7.47
C SER A 33 36.61 -27.00 -8.99
N GLY A 34 36.26 -25.94 -9.72
CA GLY A 34 36.48 -25.82 -11.16
C GLY A 34 37.34 -24.60 -11.45
N LEU A 35 38.63 -24.83 -11.71
CA LEU A 35 39.50 -23.85 -12.35
C LEU A 35 38.95 -23.50 -13.74
N ALA A 36 38.73 -22.21 -14.00
CA ALA A 36 38.79 -21.67 -15.35
C ALA A 36 39.57 -20.36 -15.31
N ALA A 37 40.69 -20.38 -16.01
CA ALA A 37 41.62 -19.30 -16.18
C ALA A 37 41.10 -18.24 -17.17
N ALA A 38 41.54 -17.01 -16.92
CA ALA A 38 41.82 -15.94 -17.88
C ALA A 38 40.69 -15.48 -18.82
N GLN A 39 40.26 -14.23 -18.63
CA GLN A 39 40.27 -13.27 -19.75
C GLN A 39 40.44 -11.83 -19.26
N ASN A 40 41.54 -11.27 -19.72
CA ASN A 40 41.97 -9.89 -19.81
C ASN A 40 40.83 -8.92 -20.22
N THR A 41 40.56 -7.90 -19.41
CA THR A 41 39.94 -6.66 -19.90
C THR A 41 40.60 -5.44 -19.29
N ASN A 42 41.61 -4.96 -20.00
CA ASN A 42 41.97 -3.56 -20.06
C ASN A 42 40.75 -2.79 -20.59
N ARG A 43 40.10 -1.93 -19.77
CA ARG A 43 39.26 -0.81 -20.22
C ARG A 43 39.01 0.15 -19.06
N SER A 44 39.94 1.07 -18.91
CA SER A 44 39.69 2.41 -18.38
C SER A 44 38.68 3.12 -19.27
N GLY A 45 37.49 3.35 -18.74
CA GLY A 45 36.44 4.16 -19.33
C GLY A 45 35.40 4.49 -18.26
N THR A 46 35.36 5.75 -17.84
CA THR A 46 34.37 6.29 -16.91
C THR A 46 32.95 6.05 -17.44
N PRO A 47 32.09 5.28 -16.77
CA PRO A 47 30.72 5.10 -17.24
C PRO A 47 29.84 6.22 -16.67
N SER A 48 29.36 7.10 -17.54
CA SER A 48 28.06 7.74 -17.31
C SER A 48 27.03 6.59 -17.29
N GLY A 49 26.54 6.27 -16.09
CA GLY A 49 25.77 5.06 -15.84
C GLY A 49 24.52 4.97 -16.73
N GLN A 50 24.56 4.10 -17.72
CA GLN A 50 23.34 3.64 -18.40
C GLN A 50 22.51 2.88 -17.37
N ARG A 51 21.40 3.48 -16.93
CA ARG A 51 20.42 2.80 -16.07
C ARG A 51 19.95 1.53 -16.79
N ARG A 52 19.99 0.38 -16.10
CA ARG A 52 19.47 -0.87 -16.65
C ARG A 52 17.98 -0.71 -16.97
N PRO A 53 17.49 -1.19 -18.12
CA PRO A 53 16.06 -1.16 -18.41
C PRO A 53 15.28 -1.91 -17.33
N LEU A 54 14.24 -1.29 -16.79
CA LEU A 54 13.37 -1.93 -15.79
C LEU A 54 12.50 -3.02 -16.45
N PRO A 55 12.19 -4.11 -15.72
CA PRO A 55 11.30 -5.16 -16.22
C PRO A 55 9.93 -4.56 -16.56
N LYS A 56 9.44 -4.85 -17.77
CA LYS A 56 8.09 -4.49 -18.19
C LYS A 56 7.13 -5.63 -17.87
N PRO A 57 5.90 -5.34 -17.46
CA PRO A 57 4.88 -6.37 -17.27
C PRO A 57 4.56 -7.11 -18.59
N PRO A 58 4.14 -8.39 -18.51
CA PRO A 58 3.37 -9.02 -19.58
C PRO A 58 2.16 -8.16 -20.00
N SER A 59 1.88 -8.11 -21.31
CA SER A 59 0.80 -7.30 -21.91
C SER A 59 -0.59 -7.68 -21.38
N GLY A 60 -1.46 -6.69 -21.11
CA GLY A 60 -2.86 -6.87 -20.68
C GLY A 60 -3.35 -5.80 -19.71
N PRO A 61 -4.67 -5.71 -19.45
CA PRO A 61 -5.23 -4.80 -18.44
C PRO A 61 -4.78 -5.23 -17.02
N ARG A 62 -4.29 -4.27 -16.23
CA ARG A 62 -3.75 -4.49 -14.87
C ARG A 62 -4.40 -3.63 -13.80
N GLY A 63 -5.50 -2.96 -14.12
CA GLY A 63 -6.22 -2.11 -13.19
C GLY A 63 -7.18 -2.91 -12.31
N PHE A 64 -8.13 -2.18 -11.73
CA PHE A 64 -9.15 -2.71 -10.83
C PHE A 64 -10.35 -3.30 -11.60
N GLU A 65 -10.25 -3.47 -12.92
CA GLU A 65 -11.39 -3.81 -13.79
C GLU A 65 -12.03 -5.15 -13.41
N LYS A 66 -11.27 -6.10 -12.87
CA LYS A 66 -11.80 -7.38 -12.40
C LYS A 66 -12.68 -7.29 -11.14
N TYR A 67 -12.60 -6.17 -10.41
CA TYR A 67 -13.39 -5.89 -9.21
C TYR A 67 -14.40 -4.75 -9.42
N ALA A 68 -14.26 -3.99 -10.49
CA ALA A 68 -15.27 -3.07 -10.99
C ALA A 68 -16.44 -3.89 -11.56
N GLY A 69 -17.39 -4.28 -10.70
CA GLY A 69 -18.74 -4.61 -11.17
C GLY A 69 -19.34 -3.42 -11.95
N SER A 70 -20.45 -3.65 -12.66
CA SER A 70 -21.16 -2.74 -13.58
C SER A 70 -21.49 -1.30 -13.11
N ASP A 71 -21.03 -0.88 -11.95
CA ASP A 71 -21.19 0.45 -11.36
C ASP A 71 -20.12 1.44 -11.84
N THR A 72 -19.78 1.35 -13.13
CA THR A 72 -19.06 2.41 -13.88
C THR A 72 -19.81 3.75 -13.85
N SER A 73 -21.02 3.80 -13.29
CA SER A 73 -21.80 5.01 -13.02
C SER A 73 -21.16 5.95 -12.01
N ALA A 74 -20.25 5.49 -11.14
CA ALA A 74 -19.42 6.40 -10.33
C ALA A 74 -18.31 7.10 -11.14
N ARG A 75 -18.06 6.66 -12.40
CA ARG A 75 -17.21 7.38 -13.36
C ARG A 75 -17.92 8.53 -14.07
N GLN A 76 -19.21 8.79 -13.79
CA GLN A 76 -19.83 10.05 -14.21
C GLN A 76 -19.29 11.20 -13.36
N ILE A 77 -18.13 11.70 -13.77
CA ILE A 77 -17.87 13.13 -13.77
C ILE A 77 -19.12 13.79 -14.35
N ALA A 78 -19.79 14.56 -13.50
CA ALA A 78 -20.88 15.45 -13.86
C ALA A 78 -20.38 16.49 -14.87
N GLY A 79 -20.27 16.09 -16.14
CA GLY A 79 -20.24 16.99 -17.29
C GLY A 79 -21.64 17.57 -17.48
N GLY A 80 -22.04 18.46 -16.57
CA GLY A 80 -23.39 19.01 -16.54
C GLY A 80 -23.61 19.93 -15.36
N ALA A 81 -23.13 21.18 -15.50
CA ALA A 81 -23.63 22.38 -14.82
C ALA A 81 -24.29 22.16 -13.43
N THR A 82 -23.49 21.80 -12.43
CA THR A 82 -23.87 21.96 -11.03
C THR A 82 -22.62 22.32 -10.24
N ARG A 83 -22.75 23.27 -9.33
CA ARG A 83 -21.68 23.80 -8.47
C ARG A 83 -20.78 22.66 -7.99
N GLU A 84 -19.47 22.80 -8.13
CA GLU A 84 -18.50 21.92 -7.48
C GLU A 84 -18.85 21.84 -6.00
N THR A 85 -19.58 20.79 -5.64
CA THR A 85 -19.67 20.37 -4.26
C THR A 85 -18.33 19.70 -4.04
N VAL A 86 -17.29 20.49 -3.76
CA VAL A 86 -16.04 20.01 -3.18
C VAL A 86 -16.48 19.08 -2.08
N ASN A 87 -16.27 17.78 -2.25
CA ASN A 87 -16.76 16.78 -1.33
C ASN A 87 -15.60 16.53 -0.36
N PRO A 88 -15.50 17.31 0.75
CA PRO A 88 -14.38 17.15 1.66
C PRO A 88 -14.33 15.70 2.14
N ARG A 89 -13.12 15.17 2.36
CA ARG A 89 -12.86 13.75 2.71
C ARG A 89 -12.92 12.79 1.51
N ARG A 90 -12.66 13.27 0.29
CA ARG A 90 -12.48 12.38 -0.87
C ARG A 90 -11.22 11.50 -0.66
N PRO A 91 -11.34 10.17 -0.77
CA PRO A 91 -10.19 9.28 -0.80
C PRO A 91 -9.24 9.64 -1.95
N VAL A 92 -7.96 9.77 -1.65
CA VAL A 92 -6.88 10.00 -2.62
C VAL A 92 -6.15 8.70 -2.90
N ALA A 93 -5.83 7.93 -1.85
CA ALA A 93 -5.12 6.67 -1.97
C ALA A 93 -5.49 5.70 -0.84
N PRO A 94 -5.65 4.39 -1.09
CA PRO A 94 -5.94 3.78 -2.38
C PRO A 94 -7.42 3.99 -2.75
N LEU A 95 -7.68 4.44 -3.98
CA LEU A 95 -9.01 4.51 -4.60
C LEU A 95 -9.08 3.49 -5.74
N GLU A 96 -9.95 2.48 -5.59
CA GLU A 96 -10.09 1.36 -6.55
C GLU A 96 -8.73 0.82 -6.98
N GLY A 97 -7.92 0.49 -5.97
CA GLY A 97 -6.49 0.27 -6.12
C GLY A 97 -6.01 -1.15 -5.93
N ARG A 98 -4.74 -1.36 -6.26
CA ARG A 98 -3.99 -2.59 -5.95
C ARG A 98 -2.80 -2.20 -5.08
N GLY A 99 -2.66 -2.89 -3.94
CA GLY A 99 -1.52 -2.77 -3.03
C GLY A 99 -0.66 -4.02 -3.09
N TYR A 100 0.65 -3.88 -3.13
CA TYR A 100 1.60 -5.00 -3.05
C TYR A 100 1.86 -5.37 -1.60
N GLU A 101 2.08 -4.37 -0.74
CA GLU A 101 2.30 -4.60 0.68
C GLU A 101 0.99 -4.81 1.44
N ALA A 102 1.02 -5.68 2.45
CA ALA A 102 -0.11 -5.91 3.36
C ALA A 102 -0.37 -4.76 4.36
N ARG A 103 0.29 -3.61 4.17
CA ARG A 103 0.20 -2.41 5.01
C ARG A 103 0.14 -1.18 4.09
N PRO A 104 -1.03 -0.87 3.54
CA PRO A 104 -1.15 0.18 2.54
C PRO A 104 -0.88 1.56 3.14
N PHE A 105 -0.47 2.49 2.28
CA PHE A 105 -0.53 3.92 2.55
C PHE A 105 -1.93 4.44 2.20
N LEU A 106 -2.51 5.21 3.11
CA LEU A 106 -3.87 5.75 2.99
C LEU A 106 -3.79 7.28 3.01
N ALA A 107 -4.49 7.95 2.11
CA ALA A 107 -4.53 9.41 2.02
C ALA A 107 -5.91 9.89 1.55
N TRP A 108 -6.34 11.04 2.04
CA TRP A 108 -7.61 11.68 1.70
C TRP A 108 -7.50 13.19 1.67
N GLU A 109 -8.43 13.87 1.01
CA GLU A 109 -8.49 15.33 0.98
C GLU A 109 -8.83 15.92 2.34
N ILE A 110 -8.22 17.07 2.65
CA ILE A 110 -8.53 17.83 3.86
C ILE A 110 -10.01 18.23 3.87
N ALA A 111 -10.60 18.23 5.07
CA ALA A 111 -11.98 18.61 5.26
C ALA A 111 -11.99 19.99 5.92
N PRO A 112 -12.55 21.04 5.28
CA PRO A 112 -12.52 22.39 5.83
C PRO A 112 -13.05 22.43 7.27
N GLY A 113 -12.27 23.02 8.17
CA GLY A 113 -12.61 23.15 9.59
C GLY A 113 -12.45 21.87 10.43
N SER A 114 -12.09 20.74 9.84
CA SER A 114 -11.84 19.50 10.58
C SER A 114 -10.44 19.49 11.18
N LYS A 115 -10.34 19.09 12.46
CA LYS A 115 -9.07 18.94 13.19
C LYS A 115 -8.65 17.50 13.42
N SER A 116 -9.56 16.57 13.13
CA SER A 116 -9.42 15.15 13.42
C SER A 116 -10.37 14.35 12.53
N TYR A 117 -10.01 13.10 12.34
CA TYR A 117 -10.64 12.15 11.45
C TYR A 117 -10.79 10.81 12.15
N HIS A 118 -11.87 10.10 11.85
CA HIS A 118 -12.10 8.73 12.26
C HIS A 118 -11.90 7.84 11.04
N PHE A 119 -10.80 7.09 11.03
CA PHE A 119 -10.49 6.12 9.98
C PHE A 119 -11.11 4.75 10.32
N ALA A 120 -11.72 4.10 9.33
CA ALA A 120 -12.22 2.73 9.45
C ALA A 120 -11.91 1.92 8.18
N LEU A 121 -11.42 0.70 8.38
CA LEU A 121 -11.09 -0.31 7.36
C LEU A 121 -11.97 -1.56 7.58
N TYR A 122 -12.53 -2.08 6.50
CA TYR A 122 -13.46 -3.21 6.49
C TYR A 122 -12.95 -4.35 5.61
N ASP A 123 -13.25 -5.59 6.00
CA ASP A 123 -13.02 -6.80 5.20
C ASP A 123 -14.21 -6.97 4.23
N GLY A 124 -14.00 -6.71 2.94
CA GLY A 124 -15.03 -6.76 1.91
C GLY A 124 -15.49 -5.39 1.39
N ASP A 125 -16.58 -5.41 0.61
CA ASP A 125 -17.18 -4.21 0.00
C ASP A 125 -18.24 -3.63 0.93
N PHE A 126 -17.84 -2.74 1.85
CA PHE A 126 -18.73 -2.08 2.79
C PHE A 126 -19.83 -1.26 2.10
N ASP A 127 -19.66 -0.89 0.83
CA ASP A 127 -20.71 -0.16 0.14
C ASP A 127 -21.89 -1.06 -0.22
N LYS A 128 -21.60 -2.29 -0.67
CA LYS A 128 -22.59 -3.31 -1.05
C LYS A 128 -23.10 -4.10 0.14
N ASP A 129 -22.23 -4.34 1.12
CA ASP A 129 -22.55 -5.03 2.36
C ASP A 129 -22.21 -4.15 3.56
N LYS A 130 -23.22 -3.44 4.09
CA LYS A 130 -23.06 -2.60 5.28
C LYS A 130 -22.76 -3.41 6.55
N ALA A 131 -22.83 -4.75 6.50
CA ALA A 131 -22.43 -5.64 7.58
C ALA A 131 -20.97 -6.14 7.45
N ALA A 132 -20.21 -5.65 6.46
CA ALA A 132 -18.80 -5.97 6.30
C ALA A 132 -18.02 -5.75 7.62
N PRO A 133 -17.25 -6.74 8.12
CA PRO A 133 -16.56 -6.64 9.40
C PRO A 133 -15.51 -5.53 9.42
N ILE A 134 -15.44 -4.77 10.52
CA ILE A 134 -14.36 -3.82 10.75
C ILE A 134 -13.08 -4.60 11.07
N VAL A 135 -12.04 -4.38 10.28
CA VAL A 135 -10.70 -4.95 10.47
C VAL A 135 -9.89 -4.07 11.41
N TYR A 136 -9.99 -2.76 11.22
CA TYR A 136 -9.22 -1.78 11.97
C TYR A 136 -9.89 -0.41 11.93
N GLN A 137 -9.77 0.35 13.01
CA GLN A 137 -10.26 1.73 13.09
C GLN A 137 -9.43 2.52 14.09
N MET A 138 -9.29 3.83 13.84
CA MET A 138 -8.58 4.73 14.76
C MET A 138 -8.96 6.19 14.49
N ASP A 139 -8.72 7.05 15.47
CA ASP A 139 -8.78 8.50 15.28
C ASP A 139 -7.39 9.04 14.91
N VAL A 140 -7.33 9.94 13.93
CA VAL A 140 -6.09 10.56 13.42
C VAL A 140 -6.28 12.06 13.22
N THR A 141 -5.19 12.83 13.28
CA THR A 141 -5.19 14.29 13.08
C THR A 141 -4.56 14.72 11.75
N THR A 142 -4.04 13.76 10.99
CA THR A 142 -3.42 13.95 9.67
C THR A 142 -4.39 13.52 8.58
N THR A 143 -4.09 13.88 7.32
CA THR A 143 -4.82 13.44 6.11
C THR A 143 -4.16 12.25 5.42
N GLU A 144 -3.13 11.70 6.05
CA GLU A 144 -2.33 10.58 5.59
C GLU A 144 -2.12 9.60 6.75
N LEU A 145 -2.13 8.31 6.44
CA LEU A 145 -1.98 7.22 7.38
C LEU A 145 -1.24 6.07 6.71
N LEU A 146 -0.03 5.78 7.20
CA LEU A 146 0.59 4.48 6.94
C LEU A 146 -0.08 3.45 7.84
N TYR A 147 -0.58 2.35 7.25
CA TYR A 147 -1.28 1.33 8.00
C TYR A 147 -0.43 0.82 9.18
N PRO A 148 -0.89 0.96 10.45
CA PRO A 148 -0.04 0.79 11.62
C PRO A 148 0.58 -0.59 11.74
N LYS A 149 1.79 -0.69 12.33
CA LYS A 149 2.51 -1.97 12.46
C LYS A 149 1.87 -2.93 13.45
N ASP A 150 1.19 -2.40 14.45
CA ASP A 150 0.41 -3.09 15.47
C ASP A 150 -0.99 -3.49 15.01
N ALA A 151 -1.48 -2.93 13.89
CA ALA A 151 -2.73 -3.36 13.27
C ALA A 151 -2.60 -4.75 12.60
N PRO A 152 -3.70 -5.54 12.52
CA PRO A 152 -3.71 -6.85 11.89
C PRO A 152 -3.22 -6.80 10.43
N ARG A 153 -2.28 -7.67 10.06
CA ARG A 153 -1.75 -7.70 8.69
C ARG A 153 -2.85 -8.05 7.69
N LEU A 154 -2.97 -7.28 6.61
CA LEU A 154 -3.98 -7.55 5.57
C LEU A 154 -3.63 -8.82 4.80
N THR A 155 -4.68 -9.54 4.37
CA THR A 155 -4.55 -10.82 3.67
C THR A 155 -4.41 -10.58 2.16
N PRO A 156 -3.37 -11.11 1.51
CA PRO A 156 -3.26 -11.14 0.06
C PRO A 156 -4.52 -11.68 -0.62
N GLY A 157 -4.96 -11.03 -1.70
CA GLY A 157 -6.07 -11.45 -2.53
C GLY A 157 -7.45 -11.03 -2.03
N LYS A 158 -7.54 -10.45 -0.83
CA LYS A 158 -8.79 -9.93 -0.29
C LYS A 158 -9.10 -8.51 -0.79
N LEU A 159 -10.39 -8.26 -0.96
CA LEU A 159 -10.96 -6.93 -1.17
C LEU A 159 -11.17 -6.27 0.18
N TYR A 160 -10.67 -5.05 0.31
CA TYR A 160 -10.88 -4.19 1.46
C TYR A 160 -11.61 -2.93 1.02
N SER A 161 -12.38 -2.37 1.94
CA SER A 161 -12.94 -1.03 1.78
C SER A 161 -12.61 -0.19 3.01
N TRP A 162 -12.51 1.12 2.81
CA TRP A 162 -12.19 2.04 3.89
C TRP A 162 -12.91 3.36 3.69
N ARG A 163 -13.05 4.11 4.79
CA ARG A 163 -13.61 5.46 4.76
C ARG A 163 -13.02 6.29 5.89
N VAL A 164 -13.18 7.59 5.76
CA VAL A 164 -12.85 8.56 6.80
C VAL A 164 -14.07 9.38 7.14
N SER A 165 -14.36 9.51 8.43
CA SER A 165 -15.43 10.35 8.94
C SER A 165 -14.86 11.51 9.75
N THR A 166 -15.56 12.64 9.82
CA THR A 166 -15.18 13.79 10.65
C THR A 166 -16.18 13.99 11.78
N PRO A 167 -15.74 14.37 12.99
CA PRO A 167 -16.66 14.76 14.05
C PRO A 167 -17.35 16.08 13.68
N THR A 168 -18.65 16.15 13.96
CA THR A 168 -19.48 17.35 13.79
C THR A 168 -20.21 17.67 15.08
N ALA A 169 -20.81 18.86 15.19
CA ALA A 169 -21.58 19.25 16.36
C ALA A 169 -22.77 18.29 16.66
N THR A 170 -23.27 17.60 15.63
CA THR A 170 -24.41 16.68 15.70
C THR A 170 -24.01 15.21 15.67
N GLY A 171 -22.72 14.88 15.60
CA GLY A 171 -22.25 13.50 15.60
C GLY A 171 -21.03 13.27 14.71
N LYS A 172 -21.18 12.39 13.73
CA LYS A 172 -20.14 12.06 12.73
C LYS A 172 -20.70 12.28 11.33
N GLU A 173 -19.86 12.80 10.45
CA GLU A 173 -20.15 12.92 9.03
C GLU A 173 -19.23 11.97 8.26
N ASP A 174 -19.82 11.00 7.57
CA ASP A 174 -19.08 9.96 6.85
C ASP A 174 -18.60 10.48 5.48
N GLY A 175 -17.35 10.20 5.15
CA GLY A 175 -16.79 10.43 3.82
C GLY A 175 -17.12 9.32 2.82
N VAL A 176 -16.57 9.45 1.62
CA VAL A 176 -16.74 8.48 0.54
C VAL A 176 -16.00 7.17 0.88
N VAL A 177 -16.63 6.03 0.56
CA VAL A 177 -16.02 4.71 0.72
C VAL A 177 -15.11 4.44 -0.47
N ALA A 178 -13.84 4.11 -0.20
CA ALA A 178 -12.89 3.65 -1.20
C ALA A 178 -12.61 2.15 -1.03
N ARG A 179 -12.13 1.53 -2.11
CA ARG A 179 -11.86 0.09 -2.19
C ARG A 179 -10.47 -0.18 -2.72
N PHE A 180 -9.88 -1.30 -2.30
CA PHE A 180 -8.61 -1.77 -2.85
C PHE A 180 -8.43 -3.26 -2.58
N VAL A 181 -7.50 -3.87 -3.29
CA VAL A 181 -7.10 -5.27 -3.08
C VAL A 181 -5.63 -5.36 -2.77
N ILE A 182 -5.25 -6.33 -1.94
CA ILE A 182 -3.84 -6.72 -1.80
C ILE A 182 -3.52 -7.77 -2.86
N LEU A 183 -2.41 -7.61 -3.58
CA LEU A 183 -1.98 -8.56 -4.60
C LEU A 183 -1.77 -9.96 -4.01
N SER A 184 -2.08 -10.98 -4.81
CA SER A 184 -1.83 -12.39 -4.45
C SER A 184 -1.55 -13.23 -5.69
N GLY A 185 -1.11 -14.46 -5.46
CA GLY A 185 -0.95 -15.46 -6.51
C GLY A 185 0.04 -15.02 -7.60
N PRO A 186 -0.23 -15.33 -8.88
CA PRO A 186 0.68 -15.03 -9.98
C PRO A 186 1.06 -13.55 -10.10
N GLU A 187 0.11 -12.64 -9.87
CA GLU A 187 0.36 -11.19 -10.00
C GLU A 187 1.36 -10.69 -8.95
N ALA A 188 1.27 -11.17 -7.71
CA ALA A 188 2.24 -10.82 -6.66
C ALA A 188 3.62 -11.43 -6.97
N ALA A 189 3.67 -12.67 -7.45
CA ALA A 189 4.90 -13.35 -7.81
C ALA A 189 5.63 -12.65 -8.99
N GLU A 190 4.88 -12.13 -9.97
CA GLU A 190 5.45 -11.33 -11.06
C GLU A 190 6.14 -10.06 -10.56
N VAL A 191 5.50 -9.32 -9.63
CA VAL A 191 6.10 -8.12 -9.03
C VAL A 191 7.34 -8.49 -8.22
N GLU A 192 7.26 -9.54 -7.41
CA GLU A 192 8.39 -10.04 -6.62
C GLU A 192 9.58 -10.43 -7.53
N GLN A 193 9.32 -11.15 -8.62
CA GLN A 193 10.32 -11.54 -9.59
C GLN A 193 10.93 -10.33 -10.31
N ALA A 194 10.12 -9.32 -10.65
CA ALA A 194 10.60 -8.09 -11.27
C ALA A 194 11.55 -7.33 -10.33
N LEU A 195 11.18 -7.20 -9.07
CA LEU A 195 12.03 -6.60 -8.03
C LEU A 195 13.34 -7.39 -7.85
N ALA A 196 13.27 -8.72 -7.79
CA ALA A 196 14.44 -9.58 -7.67
C ALA A 196 15.39 -9.45 -8.87
N THR A 197 14.84 -9.48 -10.08
CA THR A 197 15.60 -9.35 -11.34
C THR A 197 16.30 -8.00 -11.44
N ALA A 198 15.65 -6.93 -10.97
CA ALA A 198 16.21 -5.59 -10.93
C ALA A 198 17.20 -5.38 -9.76
N GLY A 199 17.30 -6.32 -8.80
CA GLY A 199 18.10 -6.17 -7.59
C GLY A 199 17.48 -5.20 -6.57
N LEU A 200 16.17 -4.98 -6.63
CA LEU A 200 15.42 -3.98 -5.88
C LEU A 200 14.64 -4.57 -4.68
N SER A 201 14.75 -5.88 -4.42
CA SER A 201 14.09 -6.54 -3.27
C SER A 201 14.51 -5.97 -1.92
N MET A 202 15.70 -5.36 -1.85
CA MET A 202 16.21 -4.64 -0.68
C MET A 202 16.77 -3.28 -1.11
N ALA A 203 15.97 -2.47 -1.80
CA ALA A 203 16.34 -1.12 -2.18
C ALA A 203 16.78 -0.30 -0.95
N LYS A 204 18.04 0.18 -0.93
CA LYS A 204 18.62 0.89 0.21
C LYS A 204 18.92 2.36 -0.10
N THR A 205 19.25 2.67 -1.35
CA THR A 205 19.53 4.04 -1.75
C THR A 205 18.25 4.75 -2.22
N PRO A 206 18.19 6.09 -2.14
CA PRO A 206 17.09 6.85 -2.73
C PRO A 206 16.83 6.50 -4.20
N THR A 207 17.91 6.31 -4.97
CA THR A 207 17.82 5.90 -6.38
C THR A 207 17.22 4.52 -6.57
N ASP A 208 17.68 3.50 -5.81
CA ASP A 208 17.10 2.15 -5.88
C ASP A 208 15.62 2.17 -5.51
N ARG A 209 15.26 2.99 -4.51
CA ARG A 209 13.87 3.14 -4.10
C ARG A 209 13.02 3.79 -5.18
N LEU A 210 13.51 4.83 -5.84
CA LEU A 210 12.79 5.43 -6.96
C LEU A 210 12.59 4.44 -8.11
N ASP A 211 13.60 3.61 -8.39
CA ASP A 211 13.48 2.52 -9.37
C ASP A 211 12.50 1.42 -8.91
N GLN A 212 12.43 1.13 -7.60
CA GLN A 212 11.41 0.26 -7.03
C GLN A 212 10.00 0.83 -7.23
N ALA A 213 9.81 2.14 -7.02
CA ALA A 213 8.53 2.80 -7.27
C ALA A 213 8.10 2.68 -8.73
N ARG A 214 9.05 2.86 -9.68
CA ARG A 214 8.79 2.67 -11.11
C ARG A 214 8.40 1.23 -11.46
N VAL A 215 8.97 0.23 -10.80
CA VAL A 215 8.51 -1.16 -10.93
C VAL A 215 7.07 -1.27 -10.45
N PHE A 216 6.74 -0.75 -9.27
CA PHE A 216 5.35 -0.79 -8.78
C PHE A 216 4.37 -0.08 -9.72
N GLU A 217 4.72 1.09 -10.24
CA GLU A 217 3.94 1.82 -11.24
C GLU A 217 3.66 0.96 -12.48
N ASN A 218 4.71 0.35 -13.05
CA ASN A 218 4.61 -0.50 -14.23
C ASN A 218 3.69 -1.71 -14.02
N TYR A 219 3.56 -2.20 -12.79
CA TYR A 219 2.73 -3.37 -12.47
C TYR A 219 1.32 -3.01 -11.98
N GLY A 220 0.94 -1.73 -12.01
CA GLY A 220 -0.38 -1.26 -11.60
C GLY A 220 -0.53 -1.13 -10.08
N VAL A 221 0.58 -1.10 -9.35
CA VAL A 221 0.63 -0.98 -7.88
C VAL A 221 0.94 0.47 -7.49
N TRP A 222 0.13 1.38 -8.02
CA TRP A 222 0.45 2.81 -8.04
C TRP A 222 0.54 3.43 -6.65
N TYR A 223 -0.19 2.91 -5.66
CA TYR A 223 -0.19 3.45 -4.30
C TYR A 223 1.07 3.07 -3.51
N ASP A 224 1.68 1.91 -3.78
CA ASP A 224 3.01 1.57 -3.25
C ASP A 224 4.10 2.44 -3.91
N ALA A 225 3.96 2.75 -5.21
CA ALA A 225 4.83 3.69 -5.89
C ALA A 225 4.72 5.11 -5.31
N LEU A 226 3.48 5.59 -5.09
CA LEU A 226 3.18 6.90 -4.51
C LEU A 226 3.77 7.02 -3.10
N ARG A 227 3.61 6.00 -2.26
CA ARG A 227 4.22 5.95 -0.92
C ARG A 227 5.73 6.12 -0.97
N ILE A 228 6.39 5.39 -1.88
CA ILE A 228 7.85 5.50 -2.01
C ILE A 228 8.24 6.90 -2.48
N ALA A 229 7.52 7.45 -3.45
CA ALA A 229 7.77 8.77 -4.01
C ALA A 229 7.56 9.89 -2.98
N SER A 230 6.49 9.84 -2.17
CA SER A 230 6.23 10.84 -1.13
C SER A 230 7.32 10.87 -0.08
N GLU A 231 7.74 9.69 0.42
CA GLU A 231 8.84 9.56 1.39
C GLU A 231 10.17 10.11 0.84
N LEU A 232 10.43 9.99 -0.47
CA LEU A 232 11.63 10.53 -1.10
C LEU A 232 11.52 12.05 -1.37
N ALA A 233 10.33 12.53 -1.70
CA ALA A 233 10.04 13.94 -1.98
C ALA A 233 10.14 14.84 -0.73
N GLU A 234 10.13 14.26 0.48
CA GLU A 234 10.43 14.98 1.73
C GLU A 234 11.83 15.63 1.71
N ASN A 235 12.77 15.12 0.91
CA ASN A 235 14.07 15.74 0.71
C ASN A 235 13.98 16.78 -0.42
N PRO A 236 14.02 18.10 -0.11
CA PRO A 236 13.86 19.15 -1.14
C PRO A 236 15.00 19.20 -2.17
N ASN A 237 16.11 18.51 -1.92
CA ASN A 237 17.23 18.43 -2.85
C ASN A 237 17.05 17.33 -3.91
N ASP A 238 16.12 16.39 -3.70
CA ASP A 238 15.83 15.32 -4.66
C ASP A 238 14.74 15.75 -5.65
N LYS A 239 15.13 16.61 -6.59
CA LYS A 239 14.23 17.12 -7.64
C LYS A 239 13.65 16.00 -8.52
N GLU A 240 14.36 14.88 -8.66
CA GLU A 240 13.89 13.74 -9.44
C GLU A 240 12.73 13.04 -8.73
N ALA A 241 12.85 12.81 -7.41
CA ALA A 241 11.78 12.24 -6.61
C ALA A 241 10.53 13.14 -6.56
N LEU A 242 10.71 14.46 -6.39
CA LEU A 242 9.59 15.42 -6.38
C LEU A 242 8.84 15.43 -7.72
N ALA A 243 9.56 15.53 -8.84
CA ALA A 243 8.95 15.51 -10.17
C ALA A 243 8.22 14.18 -10.44
N TYR A 244 8.76 13.05 -9.96
CA TYR A 244 8.11 11.75 -10.07
C TYR A 244 6.84 11.67 -9.23
N TYR A 245 6.86 12.19 -8.00
CA TYR A 245 5.70 12.26 -7.13
C TYR A 245 4.56 13.09 -7.75
N GLU A 246 4.86 14.29 -8.24
CA GLU A 246 3.87 15.17 -8.90
C GLU A 246 3.28 14.50 -10.15
N ALA A 247 4.11 13.84 -10.97
CA ALA A 247 3.65 13.12 -12.15
C ALA A 247 2.74 11.92 -11.80
N LEU A 248 3.02 11.21 -10.70
CA LEU A 248 2.16 10.13 -10.21
C LEU A 248 0.79 10.65 -9.75
N LEU A 249 0.76 11.78 -9.04
CA LEU A 249 -0.50 12.42 -8.63
C LEU A 249 -1.35 12.82 -9.83
N GLU A 250 -0.74 13.46 -10.85
CA GLU A 250 -1.48 13.85 -12.06
C GLU A 250 -2.10 12.63 -12.78
N LYS A 251 -1.37 11.52 -12.87
CA LYS A 251 -1.89 10.27 -13.46
C LYS A 251 -3.05 9.68 -12.65
N LEU A 252 -3.01 9.77 -11.33
CA LEU A 252 -4.08 9.28 -10.46
C LEU A 252 -5.35 10.14 -10.54
N GLU A 253 -5.19 11.45 -10.79
CA GLU A 253 -6.33 12.35 -11.00
C GLU A 253 -6.99 12.17 -12.38
N LYS A 254 -6.20 11.83 -13.40
CA LYS A 254 -6.65 11.64 -14.79
C LYS A 254 -6.24 10.25 -15.31
N PRO A 255 -6.94 9.18 -14.91
CA PRO A 255 -6.70 7.86 -15.50
C PRO A 255 -7.04 7.91 -16.99
N GLU A 256 -6.05 7.62 -17.86
CA GLU A 256 -6.20 7.56 -19.33
C GLU A 256 -7.23 6.53 -19.80
#